data_AF-A0A1I7UCC8-F1
#
_entry.id   AF-A0A1I7UCC8-F1
#
_cell.length_a   1.000
_cell.length_b   1.000
_cell.length_c   1.000
_cell.angle_alpha   90.00
_cell.angle_beta   90.00
_cell.angle_gamma   90.00
#
_symmetry.space_group_name_H-M   'P 1'
#
loop_
_entity.id
_entity.type
_entity.pdbx_description
1 polymer ?
#
loop_
_entity_poly.entity_id
_entity_poly.type
_entity_poly.pdbx_seq_one_letter_code
_entity_poly.pdbx_strand_id
1 'polypeptide(L)'
;MKTRSQYDTVDEEERTVFDVPELIHNLNLLVDLTEEGIRRSNQQLMSLKDQTTALEYDLQQVQKSLTTEEQEAQHIKDVYELINGFSSNRSPSMSECQELFKRLRSEYPHEYQLYSLETVAIPIVLPLIQRHFANWNPLKDKQYGCDLISEWRDILDDSKNGRKTTFGHNKTRGDEIKAYDRIVWEGILPSIRRACLQWDPRTEMHEMIELVEQWIPLISSWIRENILEQLIVPKIAERVNQWDPMTDEVPIHLWLVPWLVLLGDRIQTVMPPIRQKLAKALKLWDPMDRSAIATLRPWKDVWSAGTFSAFIGQNIIPKLGTFLDTMELNPQINPDYPEWTATMEWLEMSHPDAIVNTVTKYFSQDSTQFCVNGSIVQMLIIMRSKDGMLHGNHGSLKLFLIIPLSTRIFVDVSLQSQDPLKEKKSAVFKVFQLLQWLQLHKYQCQDSHQLLNNCH
;
A
#
# COMPACT_ATOMS: atom_id res chain seq x y z
N MET A 1 85.53 2.03 30.68
CA MET A 1 86.66 2.12 31.64
C MET A 1 87.53 0.88 31.43
N LYS A 2 88.84 1.06 31.20
CA LYS A 2 89.79 -0.04 31.00
C LYS A 2 89.97 -0.81 32.31
N THR A 3 89.90 -2.14 32.26
CA THR A 3 90.05 -3.04 33.40
C THR A 3 91.51 -3.14 33.85
N ARG A 4 91.67 -3.21 35.18
CA ARG A 4 92.85 -3.14 36.07
C ARG A 4 94.12 -3.92 35.68
N SER A 5 94.12 -4.74 34.63
CA SER A 5 95.19 -5.73 34.35
C SER A 5 96.49 -5.16 33.76
N GLN A 6 96.59 -3.86 33.45
CA GLN A 6 97.75 -3.31 32.73
C GLN A 6 98.77 -2.57 33.59
N TYR A 7 98.62 -2.52 34.92
CA TYR A 7 99.54 -1.80 35.81
C TYR A 7 100.44 -2.70 36.67
N ASP A 8 100.29 -4.03 36.63
CA ASP A 8 100.99 -4.93 37.55
C ASP A 8 102.38 -5.43 37.09
N THR A 9 102.92 -4.96 35.95
CA THR A 9 104.27 -5.35 35.50
C THR A 9 105.33 -4.33 35.90
N VAL A 10 105.58 -4.22 37.21
CA VAL A 10 106.78 -3.57 37.77
C VAL A 10 107.35 -4.46 38.87
N ASP A 11 108.54 -4.98 38.56
CA ASP A 11 109.59 -5.67 39.35
C ASP A 11 109.23 -6.19 40.75
N GLU A 12 109.27 -7.52 40.91
CA GLU A 12 108.98 -8.25 42.15
C GLU A 12 110.10 -8.17 43.21
N GLU A 13 111.26 -7.56 42.93
CA GLU A 13 112.42 -7.55 43.85
C GLU A 13 112.53 -6.30 44.76
N GLU A 14 111.72 -5.26 44.58
CA GLU A 14 111.68 -4.06 45.48
C GLU A 14 110.51 -4.06 46.49
N ARG A 15 109.69 -5.11 46.51
CA ARG A 15 108.49 -5.20 47.38
C ARG A 15 108.76 -5.87 48.72
N THR A 16 109.73 -5.36 49.50
CA THR A 16 109.95 -5.88 50.88
C THR A 16 110.04 -4.82 51.97
N VAL A 17 110.11 -3.52 51.63
CA VAL A 17 110.16 -2.44 52.64
C VAL A 17 108.79 -1.78 52.86
N PHE A 18 107.87 -1.93 51.92
CA PHE A 18 106.53 -1.37 52.00
C PHE A 18 105.47 -2.30 51.39
N ASP A 19 105.60 -3.59 51.66
CA ASP A 19 104.50 -4.53 51.40
C ASP A 19 103.52 -4.44 52.56
N VAL A 20 102.48 -3.61 52.40
CA VAL A 20 101.40 -3.44 53.38
C VAL A 20 100.09 -3.90 52.71
N PRO A 21 99.88 -5.23 52.61
CA PRO A 21 98.70 -5.80 51.94
C PRO A 21 97.39 -5.27 52.51
N GLU A 22 97.37 -5.00 53.81
CA GLU A 22 96.22 -4.46 54.54
C GLU A 22 95.88 -3.03 54.11
N LEU A 23 96.87 -2.18 53.83
CA LEU A 23 96.65 -0.81 53.36
C LEU A 23 96.16 -0.81 51.90
N ILE A 24 96.73 -1.67 51.05
CA ILE A 24 96.28 -1.87 49.67
C ILE A 24 94.85 -2.43 49.64
N HIS A 25 94.54 -3.39 50.53
CA HIS A 25 93.19 -3.92 50.71
C HIS A 25 92.21 -2.83 51.17
N ASN A 26 92.58 -1.99 52.16
CA ASN A 26 91.74 -0.89 52.62
C ASN A 26 91.49 0.16 51.54
N LEU A 27 92.50 0.50 50.74
CA LEU A 27 92.36 1.40 49.59
C LEU A 27 91.45 0.79 48.51
N ASN A 28 91.63 -0.49 48.21
CA ASN A 28 90.76 -1.20 47.26
C ASN A 28 89.32 -1.27 47.76
N LEU A 29 89.10 -1.54 49.05
CA LEU A 29 87.78 -1.55 49.66
C LEU A 29 87.12 -0.17 49.60
N LEU A 30 87.87 0.91 49.86
CA LEU A 30 87.37 2.27 49.69
C LEU A 30 87.00 2.57 48.24
N VAL A 31 87.84 2.16 47.29
CA VAL A 31 87.55 2.29 45.86
C VAL A 31 86.28 1.52 45.50
N ASP A 32 86.16 0.25 45.91
CA ASP A 32 84.99 -0.59 45.64
C ASP A 32 83.70 -0.02 46.27
N LEU A 33 83.77 0.48 47.51
CA LEU A 33 82.65 1.14 48.19
C LEU A 33 82.24 2.43 47.47
N THR A 34 83.21 3.23 47.00
CA THR A 34 82.92 4.44 46.22
C THR A 34 82.38 4.11 44.83
N GLU A 35 82.87 3.06 44.16
CA GLU A 35 82.36 2.59 42.87
C GLU A 35 80.91 2.12 43.02
N GLU A 36 80.61 1.32 44.04
CA GLU A 36 79.25 0.86 44.33
C GLU A 36 78.33 2.03 44.68
N GLY A 37 78.83 3.03 45.43
CA GLY A 37 78.12 4.28 45.71
C GLY A 37 77.78 5.07 44.44
N ILE A 38 78.73 5.19 43.51
CA ILE A 38 78.55 5.83 42.19
C ILE A 38 77.53 5.04 41.36
N ARG A 39 77.61 3.71 41.33
CA ARG A 39 76.68 2.86 40.57
C ARG A 39 75.26 2.98 41.10
N ARG A 40 75.07 2.94 42.42
CA ARG A 40 73.76 3.13 43.06
C ARG A 40 73.19 4.52 42.78
N SER A 41 74.01 5.57 42.90
CA SER A 41 73.59 6.94 42.58
C SER A 41 73.20 7.08 41.11
N ASN A 42 73.93 6.44 40.20
CA ASN A 42 73.62 6.48 38.77
C ASN A 42 72.32 5.72 38.46
N GLN A 43 72.10 4.55 39.06
CA GLN A 43 70.82 3.82 38.94
C GLN A 43 69.63 4.63 39.45
N GLN A 44 69.79 5.30 40.60
CA GLN A 44 68.78 6.22 41.13
C GLN A 44 68.51 7.37 40.17
N LEU A 45 69.56 7.98 39.60
CA LEU A 45 69.44 9.06 38.62
C LEU A 45 68.69 8.58 37.37
N MET A 46 69.02 7.40 36.83
CA MET A 46 68.31 6.85 35.67
C MET A 46 66.84 6.55 35.98
N SER A 47 66.53 5.92 37.11
CA SER A 47 65.15 5.66 37.54
C SER A 47 64.34 6.95 37.70
N LEU A 48 64.92 7.97 38.35
CA LEU A 48 64.29 9.29 38.49
C LEU A 48 64.09 9.96 37.12
N LYS A 49 65.05 9.81 36.20
CA LYS A 49 64.93 10.34 34.84
C LYS A 49 63.80 9.67 34.07
N ASP A 50 63.70 8.34 34.14
CA ASP A 50 62.62 7.58 33.49
C ASP A 50 61.25 7.90 34.11
N GLN A 51 61.17 8.11 35.43
CA GLN A 51 59.96 8.60 36.08
C GLN A 51 59.60 10.01 35.63
N THR A 52 60.59 10.89 35.46
CA THR A 52 60.35 12.27 35.01
C THR A 52 59.82 12.27 33.58
N THR A 53 60.40 11.49 32.66
CA THR A 53 59.93 11.41 31.28
C THR A 53 58.54 10.78 31.18
N ALA A 54 58.22 9.78 32.01
CA ALA A 54 56.87 9.23 32.09
C ALA A 54 55.85 10.27 32.58
N LEU A 55 56.17 11.02 33.64
CA LEU A 55 55.30 12.08 34.15
C LEU A 55 55.13 13.24 33.14
N GLU A 56 56.16 13.59 32.39
CA GLU A 56 56.07 14.59 31.31
C GLU A 56 55.11 14.14 30.20
N TYR A 57 55.15 12.86 29.82
CA TYR A 57 54.23 12.30 28.85
C TYR A 57 52.77 12.30 29.37
N ASP A 58 52.57 11.85 30.61
CA ASP A 58 51.25 11.85 31.25
C ASP A 58 50.68 13.28 31.36
N LEU A 59 51.52 14.26 31.73
CA LEU A 59 51.14 15.67 31.77
C LEU A 59 50.67 16.15 30.39
N GLN A 60 51.43 15.86 29.32
CA GLN A 60 51.03 16.23 27.96
C GLN A 60 49.71 15.57 27.53
N GLN A 61 49.48 14.31 27.91
CA GLN A 61 48.25 13.59 27.56
C GLN A 61 47.04 14.17 28.31
N VAL A 62 47.19 14.45 29.60
CA VAL A 62 46.15 15.08 30.42
C VAL A 62 45.85 16.48 29.90
N GLN A 63 46.87 17.27 29.56
CA GLN A 63 46.68 18.63 29.05
C GLN A 63 45.94 18.66 27.71
N LYS A 64 46.23 17.72 26.80
CA LYS A 64 45.46 17.56 25.56
C LYS A 64 43.99 17.22 25.84
N SER A 65 43.75 16.27 26.75
CA SER A 65 42.39 15.86 27.13
C SER A 65 41.61 17.01 27.78
N LEU A 66 42.28 17.81 28.62
CA LEU A 66 41.70 19.01 29.23
C LEU A 66 41.30 20.03 28.15
N THR A 67 42.17 20.31 27.18
CA THR A 67 41.85 21.27 26.11
C THR A 67 40.70 20.82 25.22
N THR A 68 40.56 19.52 24.96
CA THR A 68 39.42 19.00 24.19
C THR A 68 38.12 19.12 24.98
N GLU A 69 38.15 18.79 26.27
CA GLU A 69 36.95 18.85 27.12
C GLU A 69 36.52 20.30 27.42
N GLU A 70 37.47 21.24 27.53
CA GLU A 70 37.18 22.68 27.61
C GLU A 70 36.49 23.19 26.34
N GLN A 71 36.90 22.73 25.16
CA GLN A 71 36.25 23.09 23.88
C GLN A 71 34.83 22.52 23.81
N GLU A 72 34.64 21.25 24.16
CA GLU A 72 33.31 20.62 24.20
C GLU A 72 32.38 21.32 25.20
N ALA A 73 32.88 21.66 26.39
CA ALA A 73 32.12 22.40 27.40
C ALA A 73 31.71 23.80 26.91
N GLN A 74 32.59 24.49 26.18
CA GLN A 74 32.28 25.79 25.60
C GLN A 74 31.22 25.68 24.51
N HIS A 75 31.33 24.68 23.62
CA HIS A 75 30.33 24.43 22.57
C HIS A 75 28.94 24.16 23.15
N ILE A 76 28.84 23.31 24.17
CA ILE A 76 27.57 23.01 24.85
C ILE A 76 26.99 24.27 25.50
N LYS A 77 27.85 25.09 26.10
CA LYS A 77 27.44 26.36 26.70
C LYS A 77 26.88 27.32 25.65
N ASP A 78 27.54 27.44 24.50
CA ASP A 78 27.07 28.29 23.40
C ASP A 78 25.70 27.81 22.88
N VAL A 79 25.51 26.50 22.71
CA VAL A 79 24.21 25.90 22.33
C VAL A 79 23.14 26.19 23.38
N TYR A 80 23.47 26.04 24.66
CA TYR A 80 22.54 26.32 25.76
C TYR A 80 22.14 27.80 25.78
N GLU A 81 23.10 28.72 25.65
CA GLU A 81 22.83 30.17 25.61
C GLU A 81 21.97 30.55 24.40
N LEU A 82 22.23 29.93 23.24
CA LEU A 82 21.42 30.11 22.03
C LEU A 82 19.95 29.70 22.25
N ILE A 83 19.72 28.51 22.81
CA ILE A 83 18.37 28.00 23.10
C ILE A 83 17.69 28.80 24.22
N ASN A 84 18.43 29.14 25.28
CA ASN A 84 17.87 29.86 26.43
C ASN A 84 17.55 31.32 26.10
N GLY A 85 18.37 31.97 25.29
CA GLY A 85 18.09 33.30 24.74
C GLY A 85 16.81 33.31 23.92
N PHE A 86 16.56 32.22 23.18
CA PHE A 86 15.33 32.04 22.41
C PHE A 86 14.09 31.78 23.28
N SER A 87 14.23 30.96 24.32
CA SER A 87 13.16 30.68 25.30
C SER A 87 12.75 31.92 26.11
N SER A 88 13.69 32.86 26.31
CA SER A 88 13.45 34.11 27.04
C SER A 88 12.63 35.14 26.26
N ASN A 89 12.59 35.04 24.92
CA ASN A 89 11.68 35.82 24.09
C ASN A 89 10.25 35.29 24.27
N ARG A 90 9.34 36.10 24.82
CA ARG A 90 8.01 35.67 25.30
C ARG A 90 7.07 35.08 24.22
N SER A 91 7.45 35.10 22.96
CA SER A 91 6.75 34.43 21.87
C SER A 91 7.63 34.38 20.61
N PRO A 92 8.43 33.33 20.40
CA PRO A 92 9.20 33.22 19.17
C PRO A 92 8.27 33.05 17.96
N SER A 93 8.64 33.66 16.85
CA SER A 93 7.95 33.47 15.57
C SER A 93 8.38 32.18 14.90
N MET A 94 7.55 31.67 13.96
CA MET A 94 7.85 30.43 13.25
C MET A 94 9.17 30.51 12.46
N SER A 95 9.44 31.64 11.80
CA SER A 95 10.66 31.85 11.01
C SER A 95 11.92 31.88 11.88
N GLU A 96 11.84 32.53 13.04
CA GLU A 96 12.93 32.57 14.01
C GLU A 96 13.25 31.15 14.52
N CYS A 97 12.23 30.31 14.75
CA CYS A 97 12.43 28.91 15.14
C CYS A 97 13.13 28.12 14.02
N GLN A 98 12.70 28.30 12.77
CA GLN A 98 13.30 27.62 11.63
C GLN A 98 14.78 28.01 11.45
N GLU A 99 15.10 29.30 11.59
CA GLU A 99 16.47 29.80 11.52
C GLU A 99 17.33 29.24 12.66
N LEU A 100 16.80 29.18 13.89
CA LEU A 100 17.47 28.58 15.03
C LEU A 100 17.86 27.12 14.77
N PHE A 101 16.91 26.28 14.32
CA PHE A 101 17.18 24.87 14.08
C PHE A 101 18.08 24.64 12.86
N LYS A 102 17.99 25.47 11.82
CA LYS A 102 18.95 25.45 10.70
C LYS A 102 20.36 25.79 11.19
N ARG A 103 20.49 26.80 12.04
CA ARG A 103 21.77 27.25 12.63
C ARG A 103 22.37 26.18 13.55
N LEU A 104 21.57 25.59 14.43
CA LEU A 104 22.00 24.49 15.30
C LEU A 104 22.55 23.32 14.48
N ARG A 105 21.89 22.97 13.36
CA ARG A 105 22.32 21.88 12.50
C ARG A 105 23.59 22.21 11.69
N SER A 106 23.79 23.46 11.29
CA SER A 106 24.95 23.86 10.50
C SER A 106 26.19 24.13 11.35
N GLU A 107 26.02 24.79 12.51
CA GLU A 107 27.13 25.24 13.37
C GLU A 107 27.51 24.18 14.42
N TYR A 108 26.55 23.37 14.90
CA TYR A 108 26.73 22.41 16.00
C TYR A 108 26.19 21.00 15.68
N PRO A 109 26.64 20.35 14.57
CA PRO A 109 26.08 19.07 14.13
C PRO A 109 26.38 17.90 15.09
N HIS A 110 27.51 17.93 15.80
CA HIS A 110 27.90 16.89 16.73
C HIS A 110 27.00 16.90 17.98
N GLU A 111 26.81 18.08 18.55
CA GLU A 111 25.98 18.34 19.71
C GLU A 111 24.50 18.12 19.39
N TYR A 112 24.05 18.51 18.19
CA TYR A 112 22.70 18.27 17.71
C TYR A 112 22.34 16.78 17.77
N GLN A 113 23.25 15.92 17.29
CA GLN A 113 23.05 14.48 17.30
C GLN A 113 23.24 13.86 18.69
N LEU A 114 24.30 14.26 19.41
CA LEU A 114 24.66 13.70 20.71
C LEU A 114 23.58 13.94 21.77
N TYR A 115 22.97 15.13 21.76
CA TYR A 115 21.95 15.53 22.73
C TYR A 115 20.51 15.44 22.19
N SER A 116 20.33 14.94 20.97
CA SER A 116 19.02 14.83 20.31
C SER A 116 18.24 16.15 20.36
N LEU A 117 18.90 17.24 19.94
CA LEU A 117 18.34 18.59 20.04
C LEU A 117 17.06 18.78 19.22
N GLU A 118 16.74 17.87 18.30
CA GLU A 118 15.44 17.80 17.64
C GLU A 118 14.26 17.71 18.63
N THR A 119 14.46 17.09 19.80
CA THR A 119 13.41 16.96 20.82
C THR A 119 13.07 18.29 21.48
N VAL A 120 14.01 19.25 21.50
CA VAL A 120 13.80 20.63 21.97
C VAL A 120 12.82 21.38 21.06
N ALA A 121 12.66 20.94 19.80
CA ALA A 121 11.66 21.51 18.90
C ALA A 121 10.24 21.28 19.40
N ILE A 122 9.96 20.20 20.12
CA ILE A 122 8.61 19.87 20.59
C ILE A 122 8.04 20.99 21.48
N PRO A 123 8.64 21.36 22.63
CA PRO A 123 8.07 22.40 23.49
C PRO A 123 8.03 23.81 22.86
N ILE A 124 8.89 24.11 21.87
CA ILE A 124 8.98 25.44 21.26
C ILE A 124 8.05 25.57 20.04
N VAL A 125 8.09 24.58 19.14
CA VAL A 125 7.45 24.62 17.83
C VAL A 125 6.02 24.10 17.90
N LEU A 126 5.75 23.06 18.71
CA LEU A 126 4.40 22.47 18.80
C LEU A 126 3.31 23.50 19.14
N PRO A 127 3.49 24.40 20.14
CA PRO A 127 2.46 25.41 20.43
C PRO A 127 2.21 26.37 19.27
N LEU A 128 3.26 26.70 18.50
CA LEU A 128 3.14 27.57 17.32
C LEU A 128 2.38 26.88 16.20
N ILE A 129 2.67 25.60 15.96
CA ILE A 129 1.94 24.75 14.99
C ILE A 129 0.48 24.62 15.41
N GLN A 130 0.21 24.29 16.67
CA GLN A 130 -1.16 24.20 17.18
C GLN A 130 -1.94 25.51 16.98
N ARG A 131 -1.31 26.67 17.23
CA ARG A 131 -1.91 27.97 16.99
C ARG A 131 -2.16 28.24 15.51
N HIS A 132 -1.20 27.88 14.64
CA HIS A 132 -1.31 28.05 13.19
C HIS A 132 -2.47 27.23 12.61
N PHE A 133 -2.62 25.97 13.03
CA PHE A 133 -3.66 25.06 12.54
C PHE A 133 -4.97 25.07 13.35
N ALA A 134 -5.10 25.95 14.36
CA ALA A 134 -6.26 25.98 15.26
C ALA A 134 -7.59 26.21 14.54
N ASN A 135 -7.59 27.13 13.55
CA ASN A 135 -8.77 27.51 12.78
C ASN A 135 -8.78 26.91 11.36
N TRP A 136 -7.83 26.03 11.06
CA TRP A 136 -7.73 25.41 9.75
C TRP A 136 -8.90 24.44 9.54
N ASN A 137 -9.54 24.54 8.37
CA ASN A 137 -10.52 23.58 7.89
C ASN A 137 -9.91 22.79 6.71
N PRO A 138 -9.47 21.54 6.95
CA PRO A 138 -8.80 20.71 5.95
C PRO A 138 -9.59 20.50 4.65
N LEU A 139 -10.92 20.43 4.70
CA LEU A 139 -11.74 20.16 3.52
C LEU A 139 -11.89 21.38 2.60
N LYS A 140 -11.72 22.59 3.15
CA LYS A 140 -11.79 23.84 2.37
C LYS A 140 -10.45 24.17 1.71
N ASP A 141 -9.38 24.12 2.49
CA ASP A 141 -8.02 24.40 2.02
C ASP A 141 -7.11 23.20 2.32
N LYS A 142 -6.88 22.38 1.29
CA LYS A 142 -6.16 21.11 1.40
C LYS A 142 -4.65 21.30 1.49
N GLN A 143 -4.13 22.40 0.95
CA GLN A 143 -2.69 22.66 0.86
C GLN A 143 -2.17 23.59 1.97
N TYR A 144 -3.08 24.15 2.79
CA TYR A 144 -2.72 25.02 3.89
C TYR A 144 -1.63 24.44 4.78
N GLY A 145 -0.46 25.08 4.82
CA GLY A 145 0.64 24.67 5.69
C GLY A 145 1.41 23.44 5.22
N CYS A 146 1.14 22.88 4.04
CA CYS A 146 1.93 21.80 3.45
C CYS A 146 3.41 22.20 3.30
N ASP A 147 3.68 23.41 2.79
CA ASP A 147 5.03 23.93 2.63
C ASP A 147 5.75 24.07 3.97
N LEU A 148 5.06 24.61 4.97
CA LEU A 148 5.57 24.80 6.32
C LEU A 148 5.95 23.46 6.96
N ILE A 149 5.11 22.45 6.82
CA ILE A 149 5.35 21.11 7.37
C ILE A 149 6.42 20.37 6.58
N SER A 150 6.47 20.54 5.26
CA SER A 150 7.56 20.04 4.42
C SER A 150 8.90 20.62 4.83
N GLU A 151 8.95 21.92 5.15
CA GLU A 151 10.17 22.56 5.65
C GLU A 151 10.57 22.02 7.03
N TRP A 152 9.62 21.88 7.96
CA TRP A 152 9.90 21.28 9.26
C TRP A 152 10.35 19.82 9.17
N ARG A 153 9.84 19.06 8.21
CA ARG A 153 10.34 17.72 7.91
C ARG A 153 11.80 17.77 7.47
N ASP A 154 12.16 18.71 6.61
CA ASP A 154 13.53 18.83 6.09
C ASP A 154 14.51 19.32 7.17
N ILE A 155 14.03 20.13 8.12
CA ILE A 155 14.81 20.60 9.28
C ILE A 155 15.03 19.47 10.30
N LEU A 156 13.97 18.73 10.66
CA LEU A 156 13.98 17.80 11.80
C LEU A 156 14.21 16.33 11.44
N ASP A 157 13.88 15.89 10.22
CA ASP A 157 14.07 14.49 9.81
C ASP A 157 15.39 14.35 9.03
N ASP A 158 16.35 13.66 9.65
CA ASP A 158 17.68 13.42 9.07
C ASP A 158 17.69 12.25 8.06
N SER A 159 16.51 11.70 7.74
CA SER A 159 16.34 10.57 6.81
C SER A 159 16.91 10.81 5.41
N LYS A 160 17.05 12.07 4.98
CA LYS A 160 17.64 12.43 3.67
C LYS A 160 19.17 12.29 3.62
N ASN A 161 19.85 12.31 4.77
CA ASN A 161 21.32 12.26 4.84
C ASN A 161 21.91 10.85 4.91
N GLY A 162 21.10 9.80 4.71
CA GLY A 162 21.57 8.40 4.70
C GLY A 162 22.09 7.88 6.04
N ARG A 163 22.19 8.74 7.06
CA ARG A 163 22.46 8.37 8.44
C ARG A 163 21.17 7.87 9.07
N LYS A 164 20.95 6.56 9.00
CA LYS A 164 20.14 5.90 10.03
C LYS A 164 20.78 6.31 11.35
N THR A 165 20.03 6.97 12.23
CA THR A 165 20.46 7.32 13.59
C THR A 165 20.66 6.02 14.38
N THR A 166 21.73 5.29 14.09
CA THR A 166 22.08 4.04 14.77
C THR A 166 22.98 4.33 15.96
N PHE A 167 22.68 5.33 16.78
CA PHE A 167 23.27 5.47 18.11
C PHE A 167 22.28 6.18 19.06
N GLY A 168 21.09 5.60 19.20
CA GLY A 168 20.30 5.74 20.41
C GLY A 168 20.70 4.62 21.38
N HIS A 169 21.63 4.90 22.31
CA HIS A 169 21.87 4.04 23.47
C HIS A 169 20.73 4.23 24.48
N ASN A 170 19.55 3.70 24.14
CA ASN A 170 18.53 3.24 25.09
C ASN A 170 17.57 2.31 24.37
N LYS A 171 18.06 1.11 24.08
CA LYS A 171 17.28 -0.03 23.56
C LYS A 171 16.42 -0.66 24.67
N THR A 172 15.77 0.19 25.47
CA THR A 172 14.97 -0.15 26.65
C THR A 172 13.65 0.62 26.70
N ARG A 173 13.00 0.84 25.54
CA ARG A 173 11.53 0.84 25.38
C ARG A 173 11.19 1.04 23.91
N GLY A 174 10.42 0.14 23.34
CA GLY A 174 10.07 0.15 21.91
C GLY A 174 9.00 1.17 21.53
N ASP A 175 9.20 2.48 21.76
CA ASP A 175 8.18 3.49 21.40
C ASP A 175 8.70 4.94 21.29
N GLU A 176 9.96 5.17 20.86
CA GLU A 176 10.45 6.54 20.63
C GLU A 176 9.88 7.10 19.32
N ILE A 177 8.80 7.88 19.43
CA ILE A 177 8.24 8.69 18.35
C ILE A 177 9.21 9.84 18.07
N LYS A 178 9.64 9.98 16.81
CA LYS A 178 10.50 11.08 16.36
C LYS A 178 9.90 12.45 16.68
N ALA A 179 10.74 13.46 16.89
CA ALA A 179 10.28 14.82 17.20
C ALA A 179 9.34 15.39 16.12
N TYR A 180 9.69 15.22 14.84
CA TYR A 180 8.81 15.61 13.72
C TYR A 180 7.45 14.91 13.77
N ASP A 181 7.46 13.59 13.96
CA ASP A 181 6.24 12.78 14.05
C ASP A 181 5.36 13.22 15.22
N ARG A 182 5.97 13.60 16.35
CA ARG A 182 5.24 14.14 17.51
C ARG A 182 4.57 15.47 17.18
N ILE A 183 5.27 16.37 16.51
CA ILE A 183 4.72 17.67 16.07
C ILE A 183 3.54 17.47 15.11
N VAL A 184 3.66 16.55 14.14
CA VAL A 184 2.57 16.23 13.22
C VAL A 184 1.38 15.62 13.97
N TRP A 185 1.65 14.65 14.85
CA TRP A 185 0.61 13.94 15.61
C TRP A 185 -0.16 14.83 16.57
N GLU A 186 0.49 15.78 17.24
CA GLU A 186 -0.15 16.66 18.24
C GLU A 186 -0.59 18.01 17.68
N GLY A 187 0.04 18.48 16.61
CA GLY A 187 -0.22 19.78 16.01
C GLY A 187 -1.28 19.74 14.91
N ILE A 188 -1.21 18.75 14.03
CA ILE A 188 -1.97 18.72 12.77
C ILE A 188 -3.11 17.72 12.84
N LEU A 189 -2.81 16.52 13.37
CA LEU A 189 -3.77 15.43 13.39
C LEU A 189 -5.08 15.76 14.13
N PRO A 190 -5.12 16.60 15.18
CA PRO A 190 -6.40 17.03 15.75
C PRO A 190 -7.32 17.74 14.75
N SER A 191 -6.77 18.55 13.85
CA SER A 191 -7.54 19.24 12.80
C SER A 191 -8.00 18.27 11.71
N ILE A 192 -7.13 17.35 11.28
CA ILE A 192 -7.50 16.29 10.32
C ILE A 192 -8.57 15.37 10.92
N ARG A 193 -8.43 14.93 12.18
CA ARG A 193 -9.43 14.12 12.88
C ARG A 193 -10.80 14.80 12.91
N ARG A 194 -10.82 16.11 13.16
CA ARG A 194 -12.07 16.89 13.15
C ARG A 194 -12.73 16.86 11.77
N ALA A 195 -11.97 17.05 10.70
CA ALA A 195 -12.46 16.92 9.33
C ALA A 195 -12.97 15.49 9.04
N CYS A 196 -12.20 14.46 9.41
CA CYS A 196 -12.59 13.06 9.25
C CYS A 196 -13.84 12.67 10.07
N LEU A 197 -14.17 13.40 11.13
CA LEU A 197 -15.40 13.18 11.89
C LEU A 197 -16.62 13.85 11.27
N GLN A 198 -16.44 14.95 10.54
CA GLN A 198 -17.52 15.81 10.05
C GLN A 198 -17.92 15.54 8.60
N TRP A 199 -17.01 15.05 7.76
CA TRP A 199 -17.28 14.82 6.34
C TRP A 199 -18.35 13.75 6.10
N ASP A 200 -19.14 13.91 5.03
CA ASP A 200 -19.99 12.84 4.50
C ASP A 200 -19.32 12.17 3.28
N PRO A 201 -19.02 10.86 3.35
CA PRO A 201 -18.53 10.11 2.21
C PRO A 201 -19.37 10.24 0.94
N ARG A 202 -20.67 10.53 1.02
CA ARG A 202 -21.51 10.66 -0.19
C ARG A 202 -21.27 11.93 -0.97
N THR A 203 -21.03 13.04 -0.28
CA THR A 203 -20.99 14.38 -0.89
C THR A 203 -19.58 14.91 -1.00
N GLU A 204 -18.73 14.67 0.00
CA GLU A 204 -17.40 15.29 0.15
C GLU A 204 -16.26 14.30 -0.11
N MET A 205 -16.51 13.28 -0.95
CA MET A 205 -15.54 12.23 -1.25
C MET A 205 -14.28 12.79 -1.93
N HIS A 206 -14.44 13.63 -2.95
CA HIS A 206 -13.32 14.14 -3.73
C HIS A 206 -12.41 15.04 -2.87
N GLU A 207 -13.01 15.84 -2.00
CA GLU A 207 -12.34 16.77 -1.10
C GLU A 207 -11.49 16.03 -0.06
N MET A 208 -12.02 14.93 0.49
CA MET A 208 -11.28 14.10 1.44
C MET A 208 -10.17 13.29 0.75
N ILE A 209 -10.42 12.75 -0.45
CA ILE A 209 -9.38 12.07 -1.25
C ILE A 209 -8.23 13.03 -1.54
N GLU A 210 -8.54 14.22 -2.05
CA GLU A 210 -7.55 15.26 -2.34
C GLU A 210 -6.74 15.64 -1.09
N LEU A 211 -7.41 15.85 0.05
CA LEU A 211 -6.73 16.12 1.32
C LEU A 211 -5.74 14.99 1.68
N VAL A 212 -6.18 13.73 1.59
CA VAL A 212 -5.35 12.58 1.91
C VAL A 212 -4.16 12.48 0.95
N GLU A 213 -4.36 12.68 -0.36
CA GLU A 213 -3.30 12.65 -1.37
C GLU A 213 -2.24 13.73 -1.15
N GLN A 214 -2.65 14.95 -0.77
CA GLN A 214 -1.71 16.05 -0.51
C GLN A 214 -0.90 15.83 0.77
N TRP A 215 -1.50 15.26 1.83
CA TRP A 215 -0.87 15.13 3.13
C TRP A 215 -0.11 13.82 3.34
N ILE A 216 -0.48 12.72 2.68
CA ILE A 216 0.21 11.42 2.79
C ILE A 216 1.73 11.53 2.59
N PRO A 217 2.25 12.26 1.58
CA PRO A 217 3.68 12.39 1.38
C PRO A 217 4.41 13.16 2.49
N LEU A 218 3.68 13.94 3.29
CA LEU A 218 4.24 14.77 4.36
C LEU A 218 4.32 14.02 5.69
N ILE A 219 3.54 12.96 5.88
CA ILE A 219 3.41 12.26 7.15
C ILE A 219 4.13 10.91 7.16
N SER A 220 4.57 10.48 8.34
CA SER A 220 5.17 9.17 8.53
C SER A 220 4.18 8.02 8.33
N SER A 221 4.71 6.83 7.98
CA SER A 221 3.90 5.66 7.64
C SER A 221 2.86 5.32 8.69
N TRP A 222 3.26 5.30 9.97
CA TRP A 222 2.35 4.95 11.06
C TRP A 222 1.19 5.95 11.26
N ILE A 223 1.43 7.25 11.02
CA ILE A 223 0.38 8.29 11.07
C ILE A 223 -0.58 8.11 9.90
N ARG A 224 -0.04 7.84 8.70
CA ARG A 224 -0.85 7.48 7.54
C ARG A 224 -1.72 6.27 7.83
N GLU A 225 -1.16 5.20 8.39
CA GLU A 225 -1.93 4.01 8.75
C GLU A 225 -3.06 4.35 9.75
N ASN A 226 -2.78 5.19 10.75
CA ASN A 226 -3.80 5.66 11.69
C ASN A 226 -4.95 6.40 10.99
N ILE A 227 -4.64 7.33 10.07
CA ILE A 227 -5.66 8.09 9.35
C ILE A 227 -6.52 7.15 8.49
N LEU A 228 -5.89 6.28 7.70
CA LEU A 228 -6.61 5.40 6.80
C LEU A 228 -7.46 4.35 7.54
N GLU A 229 -6.90 3.65 8.53
CA GLU A 229 -7.59 2.55 9.22
C GLU A 229 -8.53 2.99 10.32
N GLN A 230 -8.17 4.03 11.08
CA GLN A 230 -8.89 4.40 12.30
C GLN A 230 -9.82 5.59 12.09
N LEU A 231 -9.63 6.38 11.02
CA LEU A 231 -10.48 7.55 10.74
C LEU A 231 -11.35 7.34 9.49
N ILE A 232 -10.72 7.01 8.36
CA ILE A 232 -11.43 6.93 7.07
C ILE A 232 -12.28 5.65 6.97
N VAL A 233 -11.68 4.46 7.17
CA VAL A 233 -12.41 3.18 7.05
C VAL A 233 -13.63 3.09 7.97
N PRO A 234 -13.57 3.48 9.26
CA PRO A 234 -14.73 3.40 10.14
C PRO A 234 -15.87 4.33 9.70
N LYS A 235 -15.54 5.51 9.14
CA LYS A 235 -16.54 6.44 8.61
C LYS A 235 -17.22 5.93 7.35
N ILE A 236 -16.44 5.33 6.45
CA ILE A 236 -16.99 4.63 5.28
C ILE A 236 -17.88 3.47 5.74
N ALA A 237 -17.43 2.66 6.69
CA ALA A 237 -18.19 1.53 7.21
C ALA A 237 -19.51 1.96 7.87
N GLU A 238 -19.49 3.02 8.68
CA GLU A 238 -20.68 3.64 9.26
C GLU A 238 -21.67 4.06 8.15
N ARG A 239 -21.18 4.72 7.10
CA ARG A 239 -22.01 5.17 5.99
C ARG A 239 -22.59 4.03 5.17
N VAL A 240 -21.80 2.98 4.91
CA VAL A 240 -22.22 1.74 4.27
C VAL A 240 -23.32 1.04 5.10
N ASN A 241 -23.21 1.07 6.43
CA ASN A 241 -24.22 0.49 7.33
C ASN A 241 -25.53 1.27 7.34
N GLN A 242 -25.51 2.58 7.09
CA GLN A 242 -26.71 3.40 6.95
C GLN A 242 -27.30 3.38 5.54
N TRP A 243 -26.49 3.08 4.52
CA TRP A 243 -26.92 3.06 3.12
C TRP A 243 -27.96 1.97 2.85
N ASP A 244 -28.98 2.30 2.06
CA ASP A 244 -30.02 1.39 1.59
C ASP A 244 -30.16 1.49 0.05
N PRO A 245 -29.93 0.38 -0.68
CA PRO A 245 -29.99 0.36 -2.14
C PRO A 245 -31.34 0.75 -2.75
N MET A 246 -32.44 0.68 -1.99
CA MET A 246 -33.79 0.96 -2.50
C MET A 246 -34.22 2.41 -2.32
N THR A 247 -33.68 3.12 -1.33
CA THR A 247 -34.17 4.43 -0.91
C THR A 247 -33.16 5.55 -1.14
N ASP A 248 -31.87 5.24 -1.23
CA ASP A 248 -30.84 6.25 -1.44
C ASP A 248 -30.72 6.68 -2.90
N GLU A 249 -30.70 8.00 -3.11
CA GLU A 249 -30.60 8.61 -4.44
C GLU A 249 -29.22 8.46 -5.07
N VAL A 250 -28.16 8.41 -4.26
CA VAL A 250 -26.76 8.35 -4.74
C VAL A 250 -26.28 6.90 -4.71
N PRO A 251 -25.95 6.30 -5.88
CA PRO A 251 -25.40 4.96 -5.94
C PRO A 251 -24.10 4.83 -5.14
N ILE A 252 -24.02 3.79 -4.32
CA ILE A 252 -22.88 3.53 -3.42
C ILE A 252 -21.53 3.43 -4.13
N HIS A 253 -21.51 2.90 -5.35
CA HIS A 253 -20.26 2.70 -6.09
C HIS A 253 -19.58 4.03 -6.45
N LEU A 254 -20.34 5.12 -6.64
CA LEU A 254 -19.79 6.41 -7.04
C LEU A 254 -18.87 7.02 -5.99
N TRP A 255 -19.22 6.87 -4.71
CA TRP A 255 -18.44 7.41 -3.62
C TRP A 255 -17.54 6.38 -2.93
N LEU A 256 -17.75 5.07 -3.16
CA LEU A 256 -16.93 4.03 -2.55
C LEU A 256 -15.75 3.59 -3.42
N VAL A 257 -15.97 3.40 -4.72
CA VAL A 257 -14.95 2.83 -5.63
C VAL A 257 -13.68 3.69 -5.73
N PRO A 258 -13.74 5.04 -5.74
CA PRO A 258 -12.53 5.87 -5.76
C PRO A 258 -11.56 5.59 -4.59
N TRP A 259 -12.10 5.19 -3.43
CA TRP A 259 -11.28 4.84 -2.26
C TRP A 259 -10.50 3.54 -2.43
N LEU A 260 -10.83 2.69 -3.40
CA LEU A 260 -10.12 1.43 -3.64
C LEU A 260 -8.64 1.68 -3.98
N VAL A 261 -8.33 2.78 -4.66
CA VAL A 261 -6.95 3.16 -5.04
C VAL A 261 -6.12 3.53 -3.81
N LEU A 262 -6.70 4.25 -2.84
CA LEU A 262 -6.00 4.71 -1.63
C LEU A 262 -6.01 3.69 -0.48
N LEU A 263 -7.11 2.97 -0.28
CA LEU A 263 -7.28 2.04 0.85
C LEU A 263 -6.88 0.60 0.53
N GLY A 264 -6.84 0.22 -0.76
CA GLY A 264 -6.52 -1.14 -1.19
C GLY A 264 -7.37 -2.19 -0.47
N ASP A 265 -6.71 -3.16 0.16
CA ASP A 265 -7.37 -4.28 0.84
C ASP A 265 -8.23 -3.88 2.05
N ARG A 266 -8.04 -2.69 2.62
CA ARG A 266 -8.75 -2.26 3.83
C ARG A 266 -10.23 -2.05 3.59
N ILE A 267 -10.58 -1.68 2.35
CA ILE A 267 -11.97 -1.51 1.95
C ILE A 267 -12.71 -2.85 1.81
N GLN A 268 -12.00 -3.98 1.74
CA GLN A 268 -12.64 -5.30 1.68
C GLN A 268 -13.50 -5.58 2.91
N THR A 269 -13.21 -4.93 4.05
CA THR A 269 -14.00 -5.03 5.29
C THR A 269 -15.44 -4.54 5.12
N VAL A 270 -15.68 -3.56 4.25
CA VAL A 270 -17.03 -2.99 4.01
C VAL A 270 -17.77 -3.68 2.87
N MET A 271 -17.13 -4.58 2.12
CA MET A 271 -17.73 -5.28 0.98
C MET A 271 -18.82 -6.30 1.35
N PRO A 272 -18.70 -7.12 2.42
CA PRO A 272 -19.74 -8.07 2.80
C PRO A 272 -21.10 -7.44 3.15
N PRO A 273 -21.18 -6.35 3.97
CA PRO A 273 -22.44 -5.66 4.22
C PRO A 273 -23.14 -5.16 2.95
N ILE A 274 -22.37 -4.65 1.99
CA ILE A 274 -22.91 -4.18 0.70
C ILE A 274 -23.52 -5.33 -0.08
N ARG A 275 -22.80 -6.45 -0.19
CA ARG A 275 -23.32 -7.66 -0.86
C ARG A 275 -24.61 -8.15 -0.21
N GLN A 276 -24.67 -8.18 1.12
CA GLN A 276 -25.87 -8.62 1.85
C GLN A 276 -27.07 -7.71 1.58
N LYS A 277 -26.87 -6.39 1.57
CA LYS A 277 -27.93 -5.41 1.29
C LYS A 277 -28.41 -5.47 -0.16
N LEU A 278 -27.48 -5.58 -1.12
CA LEU A 278 -27.82 -5.79 -2.52
C LEU A 278 -28.59 -7.10 -2.73
N ALA A 279 -28.14 -8.21 -2.13
CA ALA A 279 -28.86 -9.48 -2.18
C ALA A 279 -30.27 -9.38 -1.60
N LYS A 280 -30.43 -8.67 -0.47
CA LYS A 280 -31.74 -8.42 0.14
C LYS A 280 -32.65 -7.61 -0.78
N ALA A 281 -32.14 -6.55 -1.40
CA ALA A 281 -32.90 -5.73 -2.34
C ALA A 281 -33.33 -6.54 -3.57
N LEU A 282 -32.42 -7.37 -4.09
CA LEU A 282 -32.68 -8.25 -5.22
C LEU A 282 -33.73 -9.33 -4.93
N LYS A 283 -34.08 -9.61 -3.66
CA LYS A 283 -35.22 -10.50 -3.34
C LYS A 283 -36.55 -9.95 -3.84
N LEU A 284 -36.73 -8.64 -3.88
CA LEU A 284 -37.96 -7.99 -4.37
C LEU A 284 -37.83 -7.47 -5.82
N TRP A 285 -36.65 -7.60 -6.43
CA TRP A 285 -36.40 -7.19 -7.81
C TRP A 285 -37.23 -7.97 -8.83
N ASP A 286 -37.75 -7.26 -9.83
CA ASP A 286 -38.46 -7.76 -10.99
C ASP A 286 -37.49 -7.88 -12.19
N PRO A 287 -37.41 -9.03 -12.88
CA PRO A 287 -36.63 -9.22 -14.11
C PRO A 287 -36.80 -8.15 -15.20
N MET A 288 -37.93 -7.43 -15.24
CA MET A 288 -38.15 -6.32 -16.18
C MET A 288 -37.41 -5.03 -15.81
N ASP A 289 -36.99 -4.90 -14.55
CA ASP A 289 -36.30 -3.72 -14.06
C ASP A 289 -34.81 -3.74 -14.46
N ARG A 290 -34.48 -2.91 -15.46
CA ARG A 290 -33.11 -2.70 -15.95
C ARG A 290 -32.20 -1.95 -14.99
N SER A 291 -32.73 -1.31 -13.94
CA SER A 291 -31.93 -0.57 -12.96
C SER A 291 -30.94 -1.47 -12.20
N ALA A 292 -31.29 -2.74 -12.00
CA ALA A 292 -30.42 -3.71 -11.33
C ALA A 292 -29.13 -3.97 -12.12
N ILE A 293 -29.20 -4.03 -13.46
CA ILE A 293 -28.01 -4.19 -14.32
C ILE A 293 -27.08 -2.99 -14.15
N ALA A 294 -27.63 -1.77 -14.25
CA ALA A 294 -26.86 -0.54 -14.08
C ALA A 294 -26.21 -0.45 -12.69
N THR A 295 -26.93 -0.88 -11.65
CA THR A 295 -26.44 -0.88 -10.26
C THR A 295 -25.34 -1.91 -10.03
N LEU A 296 -25.43 -3.10 -10.63
CA LEU A 296 -24.47 -4.18 -10.45
C LEU A 296 -23.24 -4.09 -11.37
N ARG A 297 -23.34 -3.38 -12.49
CA ARG A 297 -22.25 -3.24 -13.48
C ARG A 297 -20.91 -2.77 -12.88
N PRO A 298 -20.85 -1.71 -12.03
CA PRO A 298 -19.59 -1.27 -11.44
C PRO A 298 -18.95 -2.32 -10.53
N TRP A 299 -19.72 -3.25 -9.98
CA TRP A 299 -19.23 -4.28 -9.08
C TRP A 299 -18.53 -5.44 -9.79
N LYS A 300 -18.69 -5.54 -11.12
CA LYS A 300 -18.02 -6.55 -11.95
C LYS A 300 -16.49 -6.40 -11.89
N ASP A 301 -16.00 -5.17 -11.89
CA ASP A 301 -14.56 -4.86 -11.87
C ASP A 301 -14.00 -4.72 -10.44
N VAL A 302 -14.87 -4.54 -9.45
CA VAL A 302 -14.49 -4.35 -8.04
C VAL A 302 -14.43 -5.67 -7.28
N TRP A 303 -15.34 -6.60 -7.54
CA TRP A 303 -15.34 -7.92 -6.91
C TRP A 303 -14.49 -8.92 -7.71
N SER A 304 -14.01 -9.96 -7.03
CA SER A 304 -13.39 -11.08 -7.75
C SER A 304 -14.41 -11.73 -8.70
N ALA A 305 -13.94 -12.19 -9.86
CA ALA A 305 -14.80 -12.84 -10.86
C ALA A 305 -15.60 -14.03 -10.28
N GLY A 306 -14.99 -14.80 -9.37
CA GLY A 306 -15.65 -15.88 -8.65
C GLY A 306 -16.76 -15.41 -7.71
N THR A 307 -16.50 -14.36 -6.92
CA THR A 307 -17.51 -13.78 -6.02
C THR A 307 -18.67 -13.17 -6.80
N PHE A 308 -18.38 -12.44 -7.87
CA PHE A 308 -19.40 -11.81 -8.71
C PHE A 308 -20.28 -12.86 -9.41
N SER A 309 -19.66 -13.88 -10.02
CA SER A 309 -20.39 -14.99 -10.66
C SER A 309 -21.29 -15.74 -9.67
N ALA A 310 -20.78 -16.06 -8.48
CA ALA A 310 -21.57 -16.70 -7.44
C ALA A 310 -22.76 -15.83 -6.98
N PHE A 311 -22.54 -14.51 -6.84
CA PHE A 311 -23.58 -13.56 -6.46
C PHE A 311 -24.72 -13.49 -7.49
N ILE A 312 -24.38 -13.38 -8.77
CA ILE A 312 -25.36 -13.38 -9.88
C ILE A 312 -26.08 -14.73 -9.96
N GLY A 313 -25.34 -15.83 -9.87
CA GLY A 313 -25.90 -17.19 -9.86
C GLY A 313 -26.88 -17.44 -8.72
N GLN A 314 -26.67 -16.83 -7.56
CA GLN A 314 -27.55 -17.01 -6.40
C GLN A 314 -28.79 -16.09 -6.42
N ASN A 315 -28.65 -14.84 -6.88
CA ASN A 315 -29.70 -13.83 -6.69
C ASN A 315 -30.46 -13.46 -7.97
N ILE A 316 -29.85 -13.61 -9.16
CA ILE A 316 -30.43 -13.19 -10.44
C ILE A 316 -30.89 -14.39 -11.26
N ILE A 317 -30.02 -15.37 -11.48
CA ILE A 317 -30.28 -16.52 -12.36
C ILE A 317 -31.57 -17.29 -12.01
N PRO A 318 -31.86 -17.59 -10.73
CA PRO A 318 -33.09 -18.32 -10.38
C PRO A 318 -34.36 -17.54 -10.75
N LYS A 319 -34.33 -16.21 -10.63
CA LYS A 319 -35.47 -15.33 -10.97
C LYS A 319 -35.69 -15.21 -12.47
N LEU A 320 -34.60 -15.11 -13.23
CA LEU A 320 -34.67 -15.17 -14.69
C LEU A 320 -35.27 -16.50 -15.16
N GLY A 321 -34.88 -17.62 -14.51
CA GLY A 321 -35.48 -18.93 -14.77
C GLY A 321 -36.99 -18.93 -14.54
N THR A 322 -37.45 -18.47 -13.38
CA THR A 322 -38.90 -18.40 -13.08
C THR A 322 -39.67 -17.44 -13.99
N PHE A 323 -39.00 -16.42 -14.53
CA PHE A 323 -39.62 -15.47 -15.45
C PHE A 323 -39.66 -15.98 -16.89
N LEU A 324 -38.66 -16.77 -17.29
CA LEU A 324 -38.76 -17.56 -18.51
C LEU A 324 -39.88 -18.60 -18.41
N ASP A 325 -40.11 -19.19 -17.24
CA ASP A 325 -41.22 -20.14 -17.02
C ASP A 325 -42.60 -19.51 -17.30
N THR A 326 -42.77 -18.18 -17.16
CA THR A 326 -44.03 -17.48 -17.46
C THR A 326 -44.23 -17.16 -18.94
N MET A 327 -43.18 -17.31 -19.76
CA MET A 327 -43.26 -17.02 -21.19
C MET A 327 -44.16 -18.05 -21.89
N GLU A 328 -45.12 -17.59 -22.68
CA GLU A 328 -45.92 -18.45 -23.56
C GLU A 328 -45.40 -18.37 -25.00
N LEU A 329 -44.86 -19.49 -25.50
CA LEU A 329 -44.32 -19.59 -26.85
C LEU A 329 -45.43 -19.73 -27.89
N ASN A 330 -46.18 -18.66 -28.13
CA ASN A 330 -47.16 -18.58 -29.23
C ASN A 330 -46.84 -17.43 -30.20
N PRO A 331 -46.13 -17.71 -31.30
CA PRO A 331 -45.69 -16.70 -32.26
C PRO A 331 -46.82 -16.06 -33.08
N GLN A 332 -48.08 -16.52 -32.96
CA GLN A 332 -49.23 -15.86 -33.57
C GLN A 332 -49.87 -14.81 -32.66
N ILE A 333 -49.64 -14.90 -31.34
CA ILE A 333 -50.28 -14.05 -30.33
C ILE A 333 -49.28 -13.04 -29.76
N ASN A 334 -48.02 -13.44 -29.59
CA ASN A 334 -47.00 -12.60 -28.96
C ASN A 334 -45.89 -12.21 -29.96
N PRO A 335 -45.87 -10.94 -30.45
CA PRO A 335 -44.86 -10.46 -31.40
C PRO A 335 -43.50 -10.16 -30.75
N ASP A 336 -43.50 -9.86 -29.44
CA ASP A 336 -42.32 -9.55 -28.64
C ASP A 336 -42.26 -10.44 -27.39
N TYR A 337 -41.04 -10.90 -27.07
CA TYR A 337 -40.76 -11.76 -25.91
C TYR A 337 -39.89 -10.97 -24.91
N PRO A 338 -40.50 -10.18 -24.02
CA PRO A 338 -39.76 -9.40 -23.03
C PRO A 338 -38.99 -10.30 -22.06
N GLU A 339 -39.50 -11.48 -21.72
CA GLU A 339 -38.87 -12.48 -20.84
C GLU A 339 -37.55 -12.99 -21.40
N TRP A 340 -37.56 -13.27 -22.70
CA TRP A 340 -36.37 -13.65 -23.46
C TRP A 340 -35.35 -12.53 -23.51
N THR A 341 -35.80 -11.32 -23.84
CA THR A 341 -34.94 -10.15 -24.01
C THR A 341 -34.26 -9.78 -22.69
N ALA A 342 -35.02 -9.75 -21.59
CA ALA A 342 -34.47 -9.50 -20.26
C ALA A 342 -33.44 -10.54 -19.86
N THR A 343 -33.68 -11.83 -20.12
CA THR A 343 -32.69 -12.87 -19.79
C THR A 343 -31.40 -12.72 -20.61
N MET A 344 -31.51 -12.33 -21.87
CA MET A 344 -30.35 -12.12 -22.75
C MET A 344 -29.53 -10.88 -22.39
N GLU A 345 -30.15 -9.84 -21.83
CA GLU A 345 -29.43 -8.66 -21.32
C GLU A 345 -28.43 -9.01 -20.21
N TRP A 346 -28.68 -10.07 -19.44
CA TRP A 346 -27.78 -10.54 -18.38
C TRP A 346 -26.60 -11.37 -18.89
N LEU A 347 -26.50 -11.67 -20.20
CA LEU A 347 -25.42 -12.47 -20.77
C LEU A 347 -24.04 -11.82 -20.56
N GLU A 348 -23.94 -10.49 -20.66
CA GLU A 348 -22.67 -9.77 -20.44
C GLU A 348 -22.24 -9.74 -18.96
N MET A 349 -23.19 -9.98 -18.06
CA MET A 349 -23.04 -9.87 -16.61
C MET A 349 -22.97 -11.23 -15.92
N SER A 350 -23.09 -12.34 -16.65
CA SER A 350 -23.12 -13.69 -16.10
C SER A 350 -22.18 -14.63 -16.86
N HIS A 351 -21.84 -15.77 -16.26
CA HIS A 351 -21.12 -16.80 -17.00
C HIS A 351 -22.04 -17.39 -18.07
N PRO A 352 -21.59 -17.53 -19.33
CA PRO A 352 -22.44 -18.01 -20.44
C PRO A 352 -23.17 -19.32 -20.10
N ASP A 353 -22.49 -20.26 -19.42
CA ASP A 353 -23.06 -21.54 -19.01
C ASP A 353 -24.27 -21.40 -18.07
N ALA A 354 -24.32 -20.36 -17.22
CA ALA A 354 -25.44 -20.16 -16.30
C ALA A 354 -26.74 -19.81 -17.04
N ILE A 355 -26.64 -18.93 -18.04
CA ILE A 355 -27.77 -18.56 -18.90
C ILE A 355 -28.15 -19.74 -19.80
N VAL A 356 -27.17 -20.40 -20.42
CA VAL A 356 -27.41 -21.57 -21.27
C VAL A 356 -28.13 -22.68 -20.49
N ASN A 357 -27.70 -22.99 -19.27
CA ASN A 357 -28.33 -24.01 -18.45
C ASN A 357 -29.76 -23.64 -18.06
N THR A 358 -30.01 -22.37 -17.72
CA THR A 358 -31.34 -21.87 -17.36
C THR A 358 -32.30 -21.97 -18.54
N VAL A 359 -31.84 -21.53 -19.71
CA VAL A 359 -32.57 -21.57 -20.96
C VAL A 359 -32.79 -23.03 -21.40
N THR A 360 -31.75 -23.86 -21.36
CA THR A 360 -31.85 -25.29 -21.71
C THR A 360 -32.87 -25.97 -20.82
N LYS A 361 -32.89 -25.70 -19.51
CA LYS A 361 -33.87 -26.29 -18.59
C LYS A 361 -35.33 -25.98 -18.98
N TYR A 362 -35.61 -24.76 -19.45
CA TYR A 362 -36.94 -24.37 -19.91
C TYR A 362 -37.31 -25.04 -21.24
N PHE A 363 -36.42 -25.00 -22.24
CA PHE A 363 -36.72 -25.55 -23.57
C PHE A 363 -36.59 -27.09 -23.67
N SER A 364 -35.78 -27.73 -22.82
CA SER A 364 -35.52 -29.18 -22.88
C SER A 364 -36.69 -30.07 -22.44
N GLN A 365 -37.76 -29.51 -21.88
CA GLN A 365 -39.02 -30.26 -21.73
C GLN A 365 -39.66 -30.59 -23.10
N ASP A 366 -39.32 -29.85 -24.17
CA ASP A 366 -39.73 -30.12 -25.55
C ASP A 366 -38.49 -30.21 -26.48
N SER A 367 -37.76 -31.32 -26.40
CA SER A 367 -36.81 -31.83 -27.43
C SER A 367 -35.92 -30.79 -28.17
N THR A 368 -35.05 -30.06 -27.48
CA THR A 368 -34.11 -29.10 -28.11
C THR A 368 -32.64 -29.51 -27.95
N GLN A 369 -31.83 -29.33 -29.01
CA GLN A 369 -30.38 -29.59 -29.02
C GLN A 369 -29.61 -28.27 -29.09
N PHE A 370 -28.78 -27.99 -28.08
CA PHE A 370 -27.96 -26.77 -27.98
C PHE A 370 -26.52 -27.00 -28.45
N CYS A 371 -25.95 -26.07 -29.22
CA CYS A 371 -24.52 -26.02 -29.54
C CYS A 371 -23.97 -24.64 -29.13
N VAL A 372 -23.14 -24.61 -28.08
CA VAL A 372 -22.43 -23.40 -27.65
C VAL A 372 -21.00 -23.48 -28.15
N ASN A 373 -20.56 -22.52 -28.97
CA ASN A 373 -19.16 -22.35 -29.33
C ASN A 373 -18.66 -20.99 -28.81
N GLY A 374 -17.50 -21.01 -28.16
CA GLY A 374 -17.00 -20.09 -27.13
C GLY A 374 -16.82 -18.60 -27.43
N SER A 375 -17.62 -17.98 -28.30
CA SER A 375 -17.73 -16.51 -28.38
C SER A 375 -19.10 -16.02 -28.88
N ILE A 376 -19.97 -16.90 -29.39
CA ILE A 376 -21.31 -16.54 -29.88
C ILE A 376 -22.26 -17.66 -29.47
N VAL A 377 -23.21 -17.36 -28.58
CA VAL A 377 -24.31 -18.27 -28.28
C VAL A 377 -25.26 -18.26 -29.48
N GLN A 378 -25.05 -19.15 -30.44
CA GLN A 378 -26.03 -19.41 -31.49
C GLN A 378 -27.07 -20.39 -30.95
N MET A 379 -28.31 -19.94 -30.81
CA MET A 379 -29.39 -20.77 -30.28
C MET A 379 -30.17 -21.42 -31.42
N LEU A 380 -30.07 -22.74 -31.53
CA LEU A 380 -30.95 -23.56 -32.37
C LEU A 380 -32.08 -24.11 -31.50
N ILE A 381 -33.30 -23.59 -31.67
CA ILE A 381 -34.49 -24.13 -31.02
C ILE A 381 -35.24 -25.03 -32.01
N ILE A 382 -35.22 -26.34 -31.78
CA ILE A 382 -36.10 -27.29 -32.45
C ILE A 382 -37.36 -27.42 -31.59
N MET A 383 -38.49 -26.84 -32.04
CA MET A 383 -39.76 -26.95 -31.32
C MET A 383 -40.65 -28.02 -31.95
N ARG A 384 -41.25 -28.87 -31.10
CA ARG A 384 -42.32 -29.79 -31.50
C ARG A 384 -43.65 -29.19 -31.03
N SER A 385 -44.59 -28.93 -31.95
CA SER A 385 -45.92 -28.40 -31.61
C SER A 385 -46.63 -29.33 -30.62
N LYS A 386 -47.20 -28.76 -29.55
CA LYS A 386 -47.94 -29.48 -28.48
C LYS A 386 -49.40 -29.75 -28.82
N ASP A 387 -49.91 -29.28 -29.96
CA ASP A 387 -51.28 -29.58 -30.39
C ASP A 387 -51.31 -30.77 -31.33
N GLY A 388 -51.60 -31.93 -30.75
CA GLY A 388 -52.07 -33.09 -31.49
C GLY A 388 -53.48 -32.86 -32.03
N MET A 389 -53.62 -32.12 -33.14
CA MET A 389 -54.77 -32.22 -34.04
C MET A 389 -54.42 -31.68 -35.44
N LEU A 390 -53.64 -32.45 -36.21
CA LEU A 390 -53.78 -32.47 -37.66
C LEU A 390 -53.80 -33.93 -38.10
N HIS A 391 -54.99 -34.43 -38.40
CA HIS A 391 -55.13 -35.65 -39.19
C HIS A 391 -54.45 -35.42 -40.55
N GLY A 392 -53.25 -35.96 -40.69
CA GLY A 392 -52.48 -35.93 -41.93
C GLY A 392 -51.04 -36.36 -41.66
N ASN A 393 -50.57 -37.37 -42.37
CA ASN A 393 -49.33 -38.11 -42.13
C ASN A 393 -48.01 -37.33 -42.42
N HIS A 394 -47.96 -36.03 -42.17
CA HIS A 394 -46.79 -35.18 -42.40
C HIS A 394 -46.50 -34.31 -41.17
N GLY A 395 -45.58 -34.76 -40.32
CA GLY A 395 -45.06 -33.92 -39.23
C GLY A 395 -44.04 -32.92 -39.76
N SER A 396 -44.41 -31.64 -39.89
CA SER A 396 -43.46 -30.56 -40.19
C SER A 396 -42.61 -30.24 -38.96
N LEU A 397 -41.30 -30.47 -39.03
CA LEU A 397 -40.32 -29.95 -38.05
C LEU A 397 -40.00 -28.49 -38.40
N LYS A 398 -40.32 -27.55 -37.51
CA LYS A 398 -39.88 -26.15 -37.66
C LYS A 398 -38.65 -25.90 -36.80
N LEU A 399 -37.56 -25.48 -37.45
CA LEU A 399 -36.30 -25.09 -36.82
C LEU A 399 -36.29 -23.57 -36.65
N PHE A 400 -36.23 -23.10 -35.41
CA PHE A 400 -36.11 -21.67 -35.10
C PHE A 400 -34.68 -21.35 -34.69
N LEU A 401 -34.10 -20.34 -35.33
CA LEU A 401 -32.72 -19.94 -35.12
C LEU A 401 -32.72 -18.52 -34.57
N ILE A 402 -32.50 -18.38 -33.27
CA ILE A 402 -32.50 -17.08 -32.60
C ILE A 402 -31.03 -16.67 -32.43
N ILE A 403 -30.58 -15.75 -33.29
CA ILE A 403 -29.24 -15.17 -33.18
C ILE A 403 -29.34 -13.93 -32.30
N PRO A 404 -28.53 -13.81 -31.24
CA PRO A 404 -28.46 -12.60 -30.45
C PRO A 404 -27.60 -11.59 -31.23
N LEU A 405 -28.23 -10.80 -32.11
CA LEU A 405 -27.89 -9.41 -32.49
C LEU A 405 -28.56 -9.02 -33.82
N SER A 406 -29.47 -8.05 -33.73
CA SER A 406 -30.06 -7.16 -34.75
C SER A 406 -30.67 -7.72 -36.05
N THR A 407 -30.43 -8.97 -36.46
CA THR A 407 -31.01 -9.53 -37.70
C THR A 407 -31.84 -10.79 -37.41
N ARG A 408 -33.17 -10.67 -37.40
CA ARG A 408 -34.09 -11.81 -37.39
C ARG A 408 -34.02 -12.49 -38.77
N ILE A 409 -33.30 -13.61 -38.89
CA ILE A 409 -33.32 -14.45 -40.09
C ILE A 409 -34.28 -15.61 -39.81
N PHE A 410 -35.40 -15.65 -40.54
CA PHE A 410 -36.35 -16.76 -40.52
C PHE A 410 -35.99 -17.74 -41.63
N VAL A 411 -35.70 -19.00 -41.27
CA VAL A 411 -35.50 -20.07 -42.26
C VAL A 411 -36.53 -21.16 -41.99
N ASP A 412 -37.54 -21.27 -42.85
CA ASP A 412 -38.55 -22.33 -42.77
C ASP A 412 -38.06 -23.54 -43.57
N VAL A 413 -37.64 -24.60 -42.88
CA VAL A 413 -37.15 -25.83 -43.51
C VAL A 413 -38.25 -26.89 -43.39
N SER A 414 -39.04 -27.06 -44.45
CA SER A 414 -40.03 -28.14 -44.55
C SER A 414 -39.37 -29.41 -45.08
N LEU A 415 -39.19 -30.44 -44.24
CA LEU A 415 -38.68 -31.75 -44.65
C LEU A 415 -39.84 -32.76 -44.76
N GLN A 416 -39.99 -33.38 -45.93
CA GLN A 416 -40.96 -34.45 -46.20
C GLN A 416 -40.22 -35.79 -46.35
N SER A 417 -40.14 -36.62 -45.29
CA SER A 417 -39.72 -38.04 -45.46
C SER A 417 -39.93 -38.90 -44.20
N GLN A 418 -39.91 -40.23 -44.39
CA GLN A 418 -40.39 -41.28 -43.50
C GLN A 418 -39.39 -41.80 -42.43
N ASP A 419 -38.23 -41.17 -42.21
CA ASP A 419 -37.20 -41.72 -41.29
C ASP A 419 -36.53 -40.67 -40.36
N PRO A 420 -36.98 -40.54 -39.08
CA PRO A 420 -36.78 -39.33 -38.26
C PRO A 420 -35.42 -39.18 -37.56
N LEU A 421 -34.55 -40.21 -37.53
CA LEU A 421 -33.29 -40.17 -36.76
C LEU A 421 -32.05 -39.82 -37.60
N LYS A 422 -32.03 -40.22 -38.88
CA LYS A 422 -30.93 -39.94 -39.82
C LYS A 422 -30.98 -38.50 -40.33
N GLU A 423 -32.18 -37.95 -40.53
CA GLU A 423 -32.37 -36.55 -40.93
C GLU A 423 -32.03 -35.55 -39.82
N LYS A 424 -32.24 -35.86 -38.54
CA LYS A 424 -31.85 -34.97 -37.42
C LYS A 424 -30.37 -34.57 -37.50
N LYS A 425 -29.48 -35.52 -37.77
CA LYS A 425 -28.04 -35.25 -37.92
C LYS A 425 -27.73 -34.49 -39.22
N SER A 426 -28.41 -34.80 -40.32
CA SER A 426 -28.18 -34.15 -41.61
C SER A 426 -28.72 -32.71 -41.67
N ALA A 427 -29.87 -32.45 -41.07
CA ALA A 427 -30.48 -31.13 -40.97
C ALA A 427 -29.66 -30.21 -40.05
N VAL A 428 -29.24 -30.71 -38.88
CA VAL A 428 -28.32 -29.98 -38.00
C VAL A 428 -27.00 -29.69 -38.73
N PHE A 429 -26.44 -30.64 -39.48
CA PHE A 429 -25.20 -30.45 -40.23
C PHE A 429 -25.34 -29.44 -41.38
N LYS A 430 -26.46 -29.47 -42.13
CA LYS A 430 -26.75 -28.50 -43.20
C LYS A 430 -26.98 -27.09 -42.66
N VAL A 431 -27.70 -26.96 -41.54
CA VAL A 431 -27.88 -25.67 -40.87
C VAL A 431 -26.56 -25.15 -40.30
N PHE A 432 -25.70 -26.03 -39.79
CA PHE A 432 -24.34 -25.67 -39.36
C PHE A 432 -23.47 -25.18 -40.52
N GLN A 433 -23.54 -25.84 -41.69
CA GLN A 433 -22.86 -25.38 -42.91
C GLN A 433 -23.40 -24.02 -43.40
N LEU A 434 -24.72 -23.81 -43.32
CA LEU A 434 -25.35 -22.54 -43.69
C LEU A 434 -24.93 -21.41 -42.74
N LEU A 435 -24.84 -21.69 -41.43
CA LEU A 435 -24.38 -20.74 -40.41
C LEU A 435 -22.90 -20.38 -40.60
N GLN A 436 -22.06 -21.37 -40.87
CA GLN A 436 -20.64 -21.17 -41.14
C GLN A 436 -20.44 -20.35 -42.43
N TRP A 437 -21.26 -20.59 -43.46
CA TRP A 437 -21.26 -19.81 -44.69
C TRP A 437 -21.72 -18.35 -44.49
N LEU A 438 -22.85 -18.14 -43.79
CA LEU A 438 -23.37 -16.80 -43.46
C LEU A 438 -22.39 -16.00 -42.60
N GLN A 439 -21.66 -16.66 -41.70
CA GLN A 439 -20.68 -16.02 -40.83
C GLN A 439 -19.39 -15.64 -41.58
N LEU A 440 -18.98 -16.44 -42.58
CA LEU A 440 -17.88 -16.11 -43.50
C LEU A 440 -18.23 -14.97 -44.46
N HIS A 441 -19.49 -14.83 -44.88
CA HIS A 441 -19.91 -13.86 -45.90
C HIS A 441 -20.53 -12.57 -45.33
N LYS A 442 -20.88 -12.50 -44.03
CA LYS A 442 -21.39 -11.27 -43.38
C LYS A 442 -20.38 -10.12 -43.34
N TYR A 443 -19.08 -10.39 -43.49
CA TYR A 443 -18.05 -9.34 -43.62
C TYR A 443 -18.02 -8.67 -45.01
N GLN A 444 -18.82 -9.13 -45.99
CA GLN A 444 -18.76 -8.63 -47.38
C GLN A 444 -20.07 -8.10 -47.99
N CYS A 445 -21.21 -8.12 -47.29
CA CYS A 445 -22.48 -7.62 -47.87
C CYS A 445 -23.25 -6.73 -46.91
N GLN A 446 -23.37 -5.45 -47.25
CA GLN A 446 -24.14 -4.43 -46.50
C GLN A 446 -25.64 -4.37 -46.86
N ASP A 447 -26.12 -5.14 -47.86
CA ASP A 447 -27.52 -5.10 -48.28
C ASP A 447 -28.25 -6.43 -48.05
N SER A 448 -29.28 -6.39 -47.19
CA SER A 448 -30.07 -7.54 -46.73
C SER A 448 -31.01 -8.14 -47.78
N HIS A 449 -31.20 -7.50 -48.94
CA HIS A 449 -32.12 -7.96 -49.98
C HIS A 449 -31.51 -8.96 -50.98
N GLN A 450 -30.18 -9.05 -51.11
CA GLN A 450 -29.53 -9.99 -52.04
C GLN A 450 -29.33 -11.41 -51.48
N LEU A 451 -29.34 -11.58 -50.16
CA LEU A 451 -29.08 -12.88 -49.51
C LEU A 451 -30.20 -13.91 -49.72
N LEU A 452 -31.45 -13.46 -49.89
CA LEU A 452 -32.61 -14.35 -49.98
C LEU A 452 -32.73 -15.09 -51.33
N ASN A 453 -32.22 -14.52 -52.43
CA ASN A 453 -32.33 -15.15 -53.76
C ASN A 453 -31.26 -16.22 -54.04
N ASN A 454 -30.16 -16.23 -53.29
CA ASN A 454 -29.07 -17.19 -53.52
C ASN A 454 -29.17 -18.46 -52.64
N CYS A 455 -30.16 -18.55 -51.76
CA CYS A 455 -30.32 -19.64 -50.80
C CYS A 455 -31.35 -20.72 -51.20
N HIS A 456 -31.81 -20.71 -52.46
CA HIS A 456 -32.85 -21.64 -52.91
C HIS A 456 -32.34 -23.04 -53.28
#